data_AF-A0A1T4TJB5-F1
#
_entry.id   AF-A0A1T4TJB5-F1
#
_cell.length_a   1.000
_cell.length_b   1.000
_cell.length_c   1.000
_cell.angle_alpha   90.00
_cell.angle_beta   90.00
_cell.angle_gamma   90.00
#
_symmetry.space_group_name_H-M   'P 1'
#
loop_
_entity.id
_entity.type
_entity.pdbx_description
1 polymer ?
#
loop_
_entity_poly.entity_id
_entity_poly.type
_entity_poly.pdbx_seq_one_letter_code
_entity_poly.pdbx_strand_id
1 'polypeptide(L)' 'MSRPIRSAPVEGAKLIAQAIDDLRRARAVLVQTASPKAAAAVRRALRSAEGARRHMDHRVARSGERGAS' A
#
# COMPACT_ATOMS: atom_id res chain seq x y z
N MET A 1 -28.71 -4.40 -1.81
CA MET A 1 -27.77 -5.36 -2.40
C MET A 1 -26.47 -5.33 -1.63
N SER A 2 -26.13 -6.40 -0.91
CA SER A 2 -24.88 -6.48 -0.14
C SER A 2 -23.72 -6.76 -1.10
N ARG A 3 -22.77 -5.82 -1.24
CA ARG A 3 -21.55 -6.08 -2.04
C ARG A 3 -20.74 -7.15 -1.30
N PRO A 4 -20.43 -8.30 -1.91
CA PRO A 4 -19.56 -9.27 -1.28
C PRO A 4 -18.22 -8.59 -1.02
N ILE A 5 -17.82 -8.52 0.25
CA ILE A 5 -16.50 -8.05 0.65
C ILE A 5 -15.54 -9.12 0.11
N ARG A 6 -14.98 -8.89 -1.07
CA ARG A 6 -14.00 -9.79 -1.69
C ARG A 6 -12.90 -10.00 -0.66
N SER A 7 -12.77 -11.24 -0.17
CA SER A 7 -11.65 -11.64 0.69
C SER A 7 -10.36 -11.22 -0.01
N ALA A 8 -9.65 -10.25 0.55
CA ALA A 8 -8.30 -9.93 0.14
C ALA A 8 -7.37 -10.14 1.35
N PRO A 9 -7.11 -11.39 1.80
CA PRO A 9 -6.52 -11.58 3.12
C PRO A 9 -4.99 -11.69 3.09
N VAL A 10 -4.34 -12.00 1.96
CA VAL A 10 -2.86 -12.08 1.89
C VAL A 10 -2.31 -11.43 0.62
N GLU A 11 -2.92 -11.71 -0.53
CA GLU A 11 -2.50 -11.14 -1.81
C GLU A 11 -2.60 -9.61 -1.85
N GLY A 12 -3.55 -9.03 -1.10
CA GLY A 12 -3.65 -7.58 -0.98
C GLY A 12 -2.41 -6.94 -0.35
N ALA A 13 -1.84 -7.54 0.69
CA ALA A 13 -0.61 -7.04 1.33
C ALA A 13 0.60 -7.14 0.39
N LYS A 14 0.70 -8.24 -0.38
CA LYS A 14 1.75 -8.41 -1.41
C LYS A 14 1.62 -7.38 -2.54
N LEU A 15 0.42 -7.15 -3.05
CA LEU A 15 0.18 -6.16 -4.10
C LEU A 15 0.48 -4.74 -3.62
N ILE A 16 0.13 -4.40 -2.38
CA ILE A 16 0.50 -3.11 -1.78
C ILE A 16 2.03 -3.01 -1.60
N ALA A 17 2.73 -4.11 -1.27
CA ALA A 17 4.19 -4.16 -1.27
C ALA A 17 4.76 -3.73 -2.62
N GLN A 18 4.27 -4.37 -3.67
CA GLN A 18 4.74 -4.15 -5.03
C GLN A 18 4.52 -2.70 -5.45
N ALA A 19 3.33 -2.16 -5.17
CA ALA A 19 3.02 -0.76 -5.44
C ALA A 19 3.95 0.22 -4.70
N ILE A 20 4.30 -0.06 -3.43
CA ILE A 20 5.27 0.76 -2.67
C ILE A 20 6.63 0.76 -3.35
N ASP A 21 7.12 -0.40 -3.79
CA ASP A 21 8.41 -0.52 -4.44
C ASP A 21 8.43 0.14 -5.84
N ASP A 22 7.34 0.03 -6.59
CA ASP A 22 7.17 0.73 -7.87
C ASP A 22 7.18 2.25 -7.69
N LEU A 23 6.50 2.76 -6.66
CA LEU A 23 6.50 4.19 -6.33
C LEU A 23 7.89 4.68 -5.90
N ARG A 24 8.65 3.87 -5.16
CA ARG A 24 10.04 4.20 -4.80
C ARG A 24 10.91 4.31 -6.04
N ARG A 25 10.82 3.33 -6.96
CA ARG A 25 11.55 3.33 -8.23
C ARG A 25 11.16 4.53 -9.10
N ALA A 26 9.86 4.78 -9.27
CA ALA A 26 9.35 5.92 -10.03
C ALA A 26 9.86 7.25 -9.47
N ARG A 27 9.84 7.43 -8.13
CA ARG A 27 10.38 8.63 -7.49
C ARG A 27 11.87 8.81 -7.78
N ALA A 28 12.66 7.74 -7.70
CA ALA A 28 14.10 7.81 -7.94
C ALA A 28 14.42 8.25 -9.37
N VAL A 29 13.65 7.80 -10.36
CA VAL A 29 13.78 8.25 -11.76
C VAL A 29 13.36 9.72 -11.89
N LEU A 30 12.19 10.10 -11.36
CA LEU A 30 11.66 11.48 -11.50
C LEU A 30 12.51 12.55 -10.81
N VAL A 31 13.26 12.19 -9.77
CA VAL A 31 14.22 13.12 -9.14
C VAL A 31 15.37 13.44 -10.10
N GLN A 32 15.78 12.49 -10.95
CA GLN A 32 16.84 12.69 -11.93
C GLN A 32 16.40 13.53 -13.13
N THR A 33 15.10 13.56 -13.44
CA THR A 33 14.55 14.27 -14.61
C THR A 33 14.23 15.76 -14.36
N ALA A 34 14.77 16.36 -13.28
CA ALA A 34 14.48 17.75 -12.88
C ALA A 34 12.97 18.07 -12.82
N SER A 35 12.14 17.07 -12.49
CA SER A 35 10.68 17.19 -12.45
C SER A 35 10.13 17.16 -11.01
N PRO A 36 10.32 18.24 -10.23
CA PRO A 36 10.04 18.24 -8.79
C PRO A 36 8.56 18.02 -8.46
N LYS A 37 7.65 18.52 -9.30
CA LYS A 37 6.19 18.34 -9.12
C LYS A 37 5.79 16.87 -9.24
N ALA A 38 6.33 16.16 -10.23
CA ALA A 38 6.08 14.74 -10.43
C ALA A 38 6.65 13.91 -9.27
N ALA A 39 7.88 14.17 -8.85
CA ALA A 39 8.49 13.52 -7.69
C ALA A 39 7.71 13.77 -6.38
N ALA A 40 7.12 14.96 -6.22
CA ALA A 40 6.25 15.28 -5.09
C ALA A 40 4.91 14.52 -5.13
N ALA A 41 4.30 14.37 -6.31
CA ALA A 41 3.08 13.59 -6.48
C ALA A 41 3.32 12.11 -6.12
N VAL A 42 4.40 11.51 -6.62
CA VAL A 42 4.77 10.12 -6.28
C VAL A 42 5.04 9.98 -4.78
N ARG A 43 5.67 10.97 -4.14
CA ARG A 43 5.89 10.96 -2.68
C ARG A 43 4.57 10.94 -1.89
N ARG A 44 3.54 11.67 -2.35
CA ARG A 44 2.20 11.65 -1.73
C ARG A 44 1.53 10.28 -1.91
N ALA A 45 1.59 9.73 -3.12
CA ALA A 45 1.09 8.39 -3.40
C ALA A 45 1.78 7.32 -2.52
N LEU A 46 3.10 7.42 -2.34
CA LEU A 46 3.88 6.52 -1.49
C LEU A 46 3.39 6.52 -0.04
N ARG A 47 3.18 7.71 0.56
CA ARG A 47 2.63 7.81 1.94
C ARG A 47 1.25 7.17 2.06
N SER A 48 0.41 7.32 1.03
CA SER A 48 -0.92 6.69 0.98
C SER A 48 -0.82 5.16 0.95
N ALA A 49 0.05 4.62 0.09
CA ALA A 49 0.29 3.18 -0.01
C ALA A 49 0.87 2.58 1.29
N GLU A 50 1.78 3.29 1.96
CA GLU A 50 2.30 2.91 3.28
C GLU A 50 1.18 2.87 4.35
N GLY A 51 0.27 3.84 4.33
CA GLY A 51 -0.90 3.85 5.21
C GLY A 51 -1.82 2.65 4.95
N ALA A 52 -2.10 2.35 3.68
CA ALA A 52 -2.88 1.18 3.28
C ALA A 52 -2.22 -0.13 3.76
N ARG A 53 -0.89 -0.23 3.69
CA ARG A 53 -0.16 -1.39 4.21
C ARG A 53 -0.36 -1.55 5.71
N ARG A 54 -0.16 -0.48 6.50
CA ARG A 54 -0.37 -0.52 7.97
C ARG A 54 -1.79 -0.94 8.33
N HIS A 55 -2.79 -0.45 7.59
CA HIS A 55 -4.17 -0.88 7.80
C HIS A 55 -4.37 -2.38 7.54
N MET A 56 -3.75 -2.93 6.50
CA MET A 56 -3.82 -4.37 6.22
C MET A 56 -3.10 -5.21 7.26
N ASP A 57 -1.89 -4.81 7.66
CA ASP A 57 -1.12 -5.49 8.72
C ASP A 57 -1.91 -5.50 10.04
N HIS A 58 -2.52 -4.36 10.40
CA HIS A 58 -3.41 -4.28 11.56
C HIS A 58 -4.65 -5.18 11.45
N ARG A 59 -5.25 -5.31 10.26
CA ARG A 59 -6.38 -6.22 10.03
C ARG A 59 -5.97 -7.68 10.18
N VAL A 60 -4.80 -8.08 9.66
CA VAL A 60 -4.30 -9.46 9.77
C VAL A 60 -4.03 -9.79 11.24
N ALA A 61 -3.36 -8.90 11.98
CA ALA A 61 -3.10 -9.09 13.41
C ALA A 61 -4.40 -9.27 14.21
N ARG A 62 -5.41 -8.40 14.02
CA ARG A 62 -6.70 -8.50 14.73
C ARG A 62 -7.52 -9.73 14.35
N SER A 63 -7.42 -10.21 13.11
CA SER A 63 -8.09 -11.45 12.71
C SER A 63 -7.42 -12.68 13.32
N GLY A 64 -6.09 -12.65 13.52
CA GLY A 64 -5.36 -13.70 14.23
C GLY A 64 -5.72 -13.78 15.72
N GLU A 65 -5.92 -12.64 16.38
CA GLU A 65 -6.32 -12.57 17.80
C GLU A 65 -7.77 -13.08 18.04
N ARG A 66 -8.68 -12.93 17.07
CA ARG A 66 -10.09 -13.36 17.21
C ARG A 66 -10.35 -14.84 16.97
N GLY A 67 -9.37 -15.59 16.45
CA GLY A 67 -9.48 -17.04 16.22
C GLY A 67 -8.95 -17.91 17.37
N ALA A 68 -8.44 -17.30 18.45
CA ALA A 68 -7.80 -17.97 19.57
C ALA A 68 -8.60 -17.86 20.89
N SER A 69 -9.92 -17.75 20.82
CA SER A 69 -10.83 -17.71 21.98
C SER A 69 -11.88 -18.80 21.88
#